data_AF-A0A8T4SXX6-F1
#
_entry.id   AF-A0A8T4SXX6-F1
#
_cell.length_a   1.000
_cell.length_b   1.000
_cell.length_c   1.000
_cell.angle_alpha   90.00
_cell.angle_beta   90.00
_cell.angle_gamma   90.00
#
_symmetry.space_group_name_H-M   'P 1'
#
loop_
_entity.id
_entity.type
_entity.pdbx_description
1 polymer ?
#
loop_
_entity_poly.entity_id
_entity_poly.type
_entity_poly.pdbx_seq_one_letter_code
_entity_poly.pdbx_strand_id
1 'polypeptide(L)'
;MLEKKPDEIIKLVQNLNKGGLSVRDISRRLHISYTLTCIYLKGFGSLTEYQKDLARKKGFGSYYKRKKDLAREKGFGSYYKRKKDLAREKGFGSLTEYKEYLFFKKMFNDSLSRLADKLSLTGYGIKNLESNGTNLTVRLLEEDTDFDKGFVESIFRKVLEDGSQYATLKGNFDINYEKNTVVIKANDVESRAFLDAYTSIFKREVIN
;
A
#
# COMPACT_ATOMS: atom_id res chain seq x y z
N MET A 1 -19.86 15.23 -14.68
CA MET A 1 -18.46 15.69 -14.82
C MET A 1 -18.34 16.36 -16.18
N LEU A 2 -17.76 17.56 -16.26
CA LEU A 2 -17.66 18.30 -17.53
C LEU A 2 -16.72 17.57 -18.51
N GLU A 3 -17.27 17.05 -19.60
CA GLU A 3 -16.56 16.45 -20.74
C GLU A 3 -15.86 17.53 -21.59
N LYS A 4 -14.87 18.23 -21.02
CA LYS A 4 -14.01 19.11 -21.83
C LYS A 4 -12.94 18.29 -22.53
N LYS A 5 -12.72 18.54 -23.83
CA LYS A 5 -11.65 17.89 -24.60
C LYS A 5 -10.28 18.22 -23.98
N PRO A 6 -9.29 17.31 -24.01
CA PRO A 6 -7.98 17.52 -23.39
C PRO A 6 -7.30 18.85 -23.76
N ASP A 7 -7.43 19.28 -25.03
CA ASP A 7 -6.83 20.52 -25.53
C ASP A 7 -7.43 21.79 -24.91
N GLU A 8 -8.72 21.75 -24.54
CA GLU A 8 -9.39 22.87 -23.87
C GLU A 8 -8.91 23.01 -22.43
N ILE A 9 -8.69 21.87 -21.75
CA ILE A 9 -8.15 21.84 -20.39
C ILE A 9 -6.70 22.36 -20.39
N ILE A 10 -5.90 22.01 -21.40
CA ILE A 10 -4.53 22.53 -21.56
C ILE A 10 -4.54 24.05 -21.70
N LYS A 11 -5.35 24.59 -22.62
CA LYS A 11 -5.46 26.04 -22.82
C LYS A 11 -5.92 26.74 -21.55
N LEU A 12 -6.90 26.16 -20.84
CA LEU A 12 -7.41 26.71 -19.59
C LEU A 12 -6.33 26.76 -18.50
N VAL A 13 -5.59 25.67 -18.30
CA VAL A 13 -4.47 25.59 -17.34
C VAL A 13 -3.40 26.64 -17.66
N GLN A 14 -3.03 26.77 -18.94
CA GLN A 14 -2.04 27.75 -19.38
C GLN A 14 -2.51 29.20 -19.17
N ASN A 15 -3.78 29.49 -19.45
CA ASN A 15 -4.34 30.83 -19.26
C ASN A 15 -4.43 31.21 -17.77
N LEU A 16 -4.85 30.29 -16.90
CA LEU A 16 -4.89 30.53 -15.46
C LEU A 16 -3.49 30.79 -14.89
N ASN A 17 -2.47 30.06 -15.35
CA ASN A 17 -1.09 30.27 -14.94
C ASN A 17 -0.53 31.61 -15.46
N LYS A 18 -0.88 32.01 -16.69
CA LYS A 18 -0.56 33.36 -17.21
C LYS A 18 -1.23 34.46 -16.39
N GLY A 19 -2.43 34.21 -15.85
CA GLY A 19 -3.12 35.09 -14.91
C GLY A 19 -2.54 35.12 -13.49
N GLY A 20 -1.38 34.48 -13.26
CA GLY A 20 -0.66 34.52 -11.98
C GLY A 20 -1.09 33.46 -10.97
N LEU A 21 -2.02 32.57 -11.30
CA LEU A 21 -2.40 31.49 -10.38
C LEU A 21 -1.27 30.46 -10.27
N SER A 22 -1.01 30.00 -9.05
CA SER A 22 -0.05 28.93 -8.82
C SER A 22 -0.57 27.59 -9.36
N VAL A 23 0.35 26.69 -9.72
CA VAL A 23 0.03 25.31 -10.13
C VAL A 23 -0.89 24.62 -9.13
N ARG A 24 -0.67 24.87 -7.83
CA ARG A 24 -1.46 24.27 -6.75
C ARG A 24 -2.90 24.79 -6.75
N ASP A 25 -3.10 26.08 -7.01
CA ASP A 25 -4.43 26.68 -7.05
C ASP A 25 -5.18 26.28 -8.31
N ILE A 26 -4.50 26.17 -9.45
CA ILE A 26 -5.09 25.66 -10.69
C ILE A 26 -5.53 24.19 -10.51
N SER A 27 -4.67 23.36 -9.92
CA SER A 27 -4.96 21.95 -9.63
C SER A 27 -6.23 21.80 -8.80
N ARG A 28 -6.36 22.58 -7.71
CA ARG A 28 -7.56 22.58 -6.87
C ARG A 28 -8.78 23.10 -7.62
N ARG A 29 -8.65 24.24 -8.31
CA ARG A 29 -9.75 24.92 -9.01
C ARG A 29 -10.34 24.08 -10.13
N LEU A 30 -9.51 23.31 -10.82
CA LEU A 30 -9.93 22.46 -11.93
C LEU A 30 -10.15 20.99 -11.52
N HIS A 31 -9.96 20.64 -10.24
CA HIS A 31 -10.06 19.28 -9.72
C HIS A 31 -9.22 18.26 -10.51
N ILE A 32 -8.05 18.69 -10.99
CA ILE A 32 -7.08 17.82 -11.66
C ILE A 32 -5.85 17.67 -10.77
N SER A 33 -5.17 16.52 -10.85
CA SER A 33 -3.99 16.29 -10.03
C SER A 33 -2.89 17.34 -10.30
N TYR A 34 -2.11 17.64 -9.28
CA TYR A 34 -0.96 18.55 -9.39
C TYR A 34 -0.03 18.14 -10.54
N THR A 35 0.23 16.84 -10.64
CA THR A 35 1.06 16.25 -11.70
C THR A 35 0.49 16.50 -13.09
N LEU A 36 -0.82 16.29 -13.31
CA LEU A 36 -1.45 16.57 -14.60
C LEU A 36 -1.44 18.07 -14.92
N THR A 37 -1.62 18.93 -13.93
CA THR A 37 -1.52 20.39 -14.11
C THR A 37 -0.14 20.78 -14.65
N CYS A 38 0.94 20.25 -14.06
CA CYS A 38 2.31 20.46 -14.55
C CYS A 38 2.52 19.97 -15.99
N ILE A 39 1.90 18.86 -16.36
CA ILE A 39 2.00 18.25 -17.69
C ILE A 39 1.27 19.11 -18.73
N TYR A 40 0.08 19.59 -18.41
CA TYR A 40 -0.70 20.50 -19.24
C TYR A 40 -0.04 21.86 -19.42
N LEU A 41 0.62 22.41 -18.39
CA LEU A 41 1.44 23.62 -18.53
C LEU A 41 2.58 23.44 -19.53
N LYS A 42 3.12 22.24 -19.63
CA LYS A 42 4.16 21.87 -20.61
C LYS A 42 3.59 21.52 -21.99
N GLY A 43 2.27 21.57 -22.18
CA GLY A 43 1.58 21.38 -23.46
C GLY A 43 1.31 19.92 -23.84
N PHE A 44 1.46 18.97 -22.92
CA PHE A 44 1.22 17.54 -23.20
C PHE A 44 -0.18 17.12 -22.78
N GLY A 45 -0.90 16.35 -23.61
CA GLY A 45 -2.26 15.88 -23.31
C GLY A 45 -2.33 14.75 -22.29
N SER A 46 -1.19 14.11 -21.98
CA SER A 46 -1.13 13.05 -20.97
C SER A 46 0.26 12.83 -20.40
N LEU A 47 0.32 12.15 -19.25
CA LEU A 47 1.58 11.66 -18.66
C LEU A 47 2.32 10.72 -19.63
N THR A 48 1.60 9.88 -20.36
CA THR A 48 2.19 8.94 -21.32
C THR A 48 2.89 9.68 -22.46
N GLU A 49 2.26 10.72 -23.00
CA GLU A 49 2.84 11.54 -24.05
C GLU A 49 4.09 12.28 -23.56
N TYR A 50 4.01 12.90 -22.38
CA TYR A 50 5.15 13.54 -21.73
C TYR A 50 6.32 12.57 -21.50
N GLN A 51 6.04 11.34 -21.06
CA GLN A 51 7.06 10.32 -20.86
C GLN A 51 7.70 9.85 -22.17
N LYS A 52 6.92 9.77 -23.26
CA LYS A 52 7.43 9.45 -24.61
C LYS A 52 8.34 10.57 -25.14
N ASP A 53 7.95 11.83 -24.96
CA ASP A 53 8.78 12.98 -25.32
C ASP A 53 10.10 13.00 -24.55
N LEU A 54 10.05 12.81 -23.23
CA LEU A 54 11.25 12.71 -22.39
C LEU A 54 12.16 11.54 -22.79
N ALA A 55 11.60 10.43 -23.26
CA ALA A 55 12.40 9.31 -23.75
C ALA A 55 13.11 9.69 -25.07
N ARG A 56 12.40 10.29 -26.03
CA ARG A 56 12.98 10.78 -27.30
C ARG A 56 14.08 11.81 -27.08
N LYS A 57 13.85 12.82 -26.22
CA LYS A 57 14.86 13.85 -25.88
C LYS A 57 16.15 13.27 -25.29
N LYS A 58 16.08 12.09 -24.68
CA LYS A 58 17.24 11.36 -24.14
C LYS A 58 17.80 10.32 -25.11
N GLY A 59 17.45 10.38 -26.39
CA GLY A 59 17.96 9.47 -27.43
C GLY A 59 17.31 8.08 -27.44
N PHE A 60 16.27 7.84 -26.63
CA PHE A 60 15.59 6.56 -26.58
C PHE A 60 14.39 6.55 -27.53
N GLY A 61 14.35 5.56 -28.43
CA GLY A 61 13.25 5.38 -29.38
C GLY A 61 11.87 5.12 -28.75
N SER A 62 11.81 4.77 -27.46
CA SER A 62 10.57 4.71 -26.69
C SER A 62 10.85 4.71 -25.18
N TYR A 63 9.83 4.97 -24.35
CA TYR A 63 9.90 4.80 -22.90
C TYR A 63 10.25 3.36 -22.49
N TYR A 64 9.72 2.37 -23.22
CA TYR A 64 10.05 0.96 -23.02
C TYR A 64 11.52 0.67 -23.35
N LYS A 65 12.05 1.25 -24.44
CA LYS A 65 13.46 1.14 -24.81
C LYS A 65 14.36 1.78 -23.73
N ARG A 66 14.01 2.96 -23.24
CA ARG A 66 14.69 3.62 -22.10
C ARG A 66 14.74 2.73 -20.85
N LYS A 67 13.61 2.12 -20.45
CA LYS A 67 13.58 1.22 -19.28
C LYS A 67 14.40 -0.05 -19.47
N LYS A 68 14.42 -0.58 -20.70
CA LYS A 68 15.19 -1.77 -21.06
C LYS A 68 16.69 -1.49 -21.09
N ASP A 69 17.09 -0.35 -21.65
CA ASP A 69 18.49 0.05 -21.77
C ASP A 69 19.07 0.42 -20.40
N LEU A 70 18.34 1.16 -19.56
CA LEU A 70 18.72 1.40 -18.14
C LEU A 70 18.84 0.11 -17.31
N ALA A 71 18.06 -0.93 -17.64
CA ALA A 71 18.21 -2.22 -16.98
C ALA A 71 19.50 -2.92 -17.44
N ARG A 72 19.80 -2.88 -18.75
CA ARG A 72 21.02 -3.45 -19.34
C ARG A 72 22.30 -2.76 -18.88
N GLU A 73 22.31 -1.43 -18.80
CA GLU A 73 23.44 -0.65 -18.28
C GLU A 73 23.79 -1.03 -16.83
N LYS A 74 22.79 -1.47 -16.06
CA LYS A 74 22.99 -2.00 -14.70
C LYS A 74 23.25 -3.51 -14.65
N GLY A 75 23.58 -4.14 -15.79
CA GLY A 75 23.88 -5.58 -15.89
C GLY A 75 22.67 -6.50 -15.96
N PHE A 76 21.44 -5.96 -15.99
CA PHE A 76 20.22 -6.77 -16.02
C PHE A 76 19.72 -6.97 -17.45
N GLY A 77 19.61 -8.24 -17.89
CA GLY A 77 19.10 -8.59 -19.23
C GLY A 77 17.67 -8.10 -19.53
N SER A 78 16.89 -7.78 -18.49
CA SER A 78 15.61 -7.08 -18.58
C SER A 78 15.20 -6.46 -17.24
N TYR A 79 14.24 -5.53 -17.27
CA TYR A 79 13.59 -5.00 -16.06
C TYR A 79 12.89 -6.10 -15.23
N TYR A 80 12.37 -7.13 -15.90
CA TYR A 80 11.78 -8.29 -15.24
C TYR A 80 12.84 -9.11 -14.48
N LYS A 81 14.01 -9.32 -15.11
CA LYS A 81 15.15 -10.02 -14.48
C LYS A 81 15.62 -9.27 -13.22
N ARG A 82 15.78 -7.94 -13.31
CA ARG A 82 16.11 -7.09 -12.14
C ARG A 82 15.13 -7.26 -10.99
N LYS A 83 13.82 -7.29 -11.26
CA LYS A 83 12.81 -7.49 -10.21
C LYS A 83 12.88 -8.89 -9.58
N LYS A 84 13.13 -9.91 -10.39
CA LYS A 84 13.30 -11.29 -9.92
C LYS A 84 14.56 -11.46 -9.08
N ASP A 85 15.66 -10.82 -9.48
CA ASP A 85 16.91 -10.86 -8.73
C ASP A 85 16.78 -10.11 -7.39
N LEU A 86 16.12 -8.95 -7.38
CA LEU A 86 15.79 -8.24 -6.14
C LEU A 86 14.93 -9.09 -5.17
N ALA A 87 13.95 -9.83 -5.69
CA ALA A 87 13.15 -10.74 -4.88
C ALA A 87 14.03 -11.81 -4.21
N ARG A 88 14.96 -12.40 -4.97
CA ARG A 88 15.91 -13.41 -4.45
C ARG A 88 16.90 -12.82 -3.44
N GLU A 89 17.45 -11.63 -3.70
CA GLU A 89 18.30 -10.91 -2.74
C GLU A 89 17.58 -10.65 -1.40
N LYS A 90 16.26 -10.49 -1.44
CA LYS A 90 15.40 -10.35 -0.27
C LYS A 90 14.91 -11.69 0.31
N GLY A 91 15.40 -12.82 -0.19
CA GLY A 91 15.12 -14.17 0.31
C GLY A 91 13.80 -14.78 -0.18
N PHE A 92 13.19 -14.25 -1.24
CA PHE A 92 11.95 -14.80 -1.81
C PHE A 92 12.24 -15.76 -2.96
N GLY A 93 11.47 -16.85 -3.04
CA GLY A 93 11.58 -17.86 -4.10
C GLY A 93 11.07 -17.38 -5.45
N SER A 94 10.17 -16.38 -5.46
CA SER A 94 9.65 -15.78 -6.69
C SER A 94 9.35 -14.29 -6.59
N LEU A 95 9.21 -13.64 -7.75
CA LEU A 95 8.75 -12.25 -7.83
C LEU A 95 7.27 -12.11 -7.42
N THR A 96 6.46 -13.15 -7.61
CA THR A 96 5.05 -13.16 -7.19
C THR A 96 4.97 -13.13 -5.68
N GLU A 97 5.67 -14.05 -5.02
CA GLU A 97 5.79 -14.13 -3.57
C GLU A 97 6.33 -12.81 -2.96
N TYR A 98 7.35 -12.20 -3.57
CA TYR A 98 7.85 -10.90 -3.11
C TYR A 98 6.82 -9.77 -3.25
N LYS A 99 6.02 -9.78 -4.33
CA LYS A 99 4.95 -8.78 -4.51
C LYS A 99 3.82 -8.97 -3.52
N GLU A 100 3.42 -10.21 -3.26
CA GLU A 100 2.44 -10.56 -2.24
C GLU A 100 2.93 -10.09 -0.87
N TYR A 101 4.18 -10.40 -0.50
CA TYR A 101 4.78 -9.87 0.72
C TYR A 101 4.77 -8.35 0.79
N LEU A 102 5.20 -7.63 -0.26
CA LEU A 102 5.20 -6.15 -0.25
C LEU A 102 3.78 -5.58 -0.10
N PHE A 103 2.80 -6.23 -0.72
CA PHE A 103 1.40 -5.87 -0.63
C PHE A 103 0.89 -6.07 0.80
N PHE A 104 1.04 -7.28 1.34
CA PHE A 104 0.66 -7.60 2.71
C PHE A 104 1.43 -6.75 3.72
N LYS A 105 2.69 -6.39 3.46
CA LYS A 105 3.51 -5.57 4.36
C LYS A 105 2.97 -4.15 4.45
N LYS A 106 2.59 -3.57 3.32
CA LYS A 106 1.98 -2.24 3.29
C LYS A 106 0.68 -2.25 4.08
N MET A 107 -0.19 -3.22 3.80
CA MET A 107 -1.46 -3.38 4.51
C MET A 107 -1.25 -3.61 6.01
N PHE A 108 -0.35 -4.52 6.38
CA PHE A 108 0.04 -4.80 7.76
C PHE A 108 0.54 -3.55 8.47
N ASN A 109 1.38 -2.73 7.84
CA ASN A 109 1.87 -1.48 8.43
C ASN A 109 0.73 -0.47 8.62
N ASP A 110 -0.20 -0.35 7.67
CA ASP A 110 -1.36 0.53 7.79
C ASP A 110 -2.28 0.06 8.94
N SER A 111 -2.51 -1.26 9.03
CA SER A 111 -3.28 -1.93 10.08
C SER A 111 -2.64 -1.79 11.46
N LEU A 112 -1.33 -2.07 11.58
CA LEU A 112 -0.57 -1.91 12.82
C LEU A 112 -0.48 -0.46 13.25
N SER A 113 -0.26 0.49 12.34
CA SER A 113 -0.20 1.90 12.71
C SER A 113 -1.54 2.34 13.29
N ARG A 114 -2.67 1.95 12.67
CA ARG A 114 -4.01 2.22 13.19
C ARG A 114 -4.29 1.52 14.52
N LEU A 115 -3.83 0.28 14.67
CA LEU A 115 -4.00 -0.49 15.90
C LEU A 115 -3.16 0.11 17.03
N ALA A 116 -1.90 0.44 16.76
CA ALA A 116 -1.00 1.12 17.68
C ALA A 116 -1.51 2.51 18.05
N ASP A 117 -1.98 3.31 17.10
CA ASP A 117 -2.57 4.63 17.38
C ASP A 117 -3.78 4.50 18.30
N LYS A 118 -4.70 3.56 18.00
CA LYS A 118 -5.90 3.35 18.80
C LYS A 118 -5.60 2.77 20.18
N LEU A 119 -4.67 1.82 20.28
CA LEU A 119 -4.30 1.20 21.55
C LEU A 119 -3.48 2.17 22.43
N SER A 120 -2.58 2.96 21.83
CA SER A 120 -1.78 3.99 22.53
C SER A 120 -2.64 5.10 23.13
N LEU A 121 -3.75 5.46 22.46
CA LEU A 121 -4.74 6.41 23.01
C LEU A 121 -5.53 5.85 24.20
N THR A 122 -5.41 4.55 24.46
CA THR A 122 -6.19 3.84 25.49
C THR A 122 -5.35 3.16 26.57
N GLY A 123 -4.02 3.28 26.52
CA GLY A 123 -3.11 2.68 27.51
C GLY A 123 -2.76 1.20 27.26
N TYR A 124 -3.48 0.52 26.36
CA TYR A 124 -3.18 -0.85 25.95
C TYR A 124 -1.98 -0.90 24.98
N GLY A 125 -1.15 -1.96 25.05
CA GLY A 125 -0.12 -2.23 24.05
C GLY A 125 0.04 -3.72 23.76
N ILE A 126 0.78 -4.08 22.71
CA ILE A 126 0.99 -5.48 22.32
C ILE A 126 2.30 -5.99 22.94
N LYS A 127 2.21 -7.07 23.71
CA LYS A 127 3.35 -7.80 24.29
C LYS A 127 3.92 -8.84 23.34
N ASN A 128 3.05 -9.61 22.67
CA ASN A 128 3.47 -10.68 21.76
C ASN A 128 2.38 -10.96 20.71
N LEU A 129 2.78 -11.50 19.55
CA LEU A 129 1.90 -11.92 18.46
C LEU A 129 2.41 -13.22 17.82
N GLU A 130 1.56 -14.24 17.78
CA GLU A 130 1.89 -15.59 17.28
C GLU A 130 0.75 -16.14 16.40
N SER A 131 1.09 -16.87 15.33
CA SER A 131 0.11 -17.64 14.54
C SER A 131 0.57 -19.08 14.38
N ASN A 132 -0.40 -19.99 14.37
CA ASN A 132 -0.23 -21.40 13.99
C ASN A 132 -0.93 -21.75 12.66
N GLY A 133 -1.30 -20.74 11.87
CA GLY A 133 -2.02 -20.86 10.59
C GLY A 133 -3.53 -21.01 10.70
N THR A 134 -4.05 -21.34 11.88
CA THR A 134 -5.51 -21.35 12.13
C THR A 134 -5.91 -20.23 13.08
N ASN A 135 -5.08 -19.99 14.09
CA ASN A 135 -5.30 -19.00 15.13
C ASN A 135 -4.15 -18.00 15.12
N LEU A 136 -4.51 -16.72 15.25
CA LEU A 136 -3.62 -15.62 15.58
C LEU A 136 -3.86 -15.24 17.04
N THR A 137 -2.83 -15.36 17.85
CA THR A 137 -2.83 -15.05 19.27
C THR A 137 -2.10 -13.74 19.48
N VAL A 138 -2.78 -12.74 20.04
CA VAL A 138 -2.23 -11.44 20.40
C VAL A 138 -2.27 -11.29 21.92
N ARG A 139 -1.10 -11.19 22.54
CA ARG A 139 -0.99 -10.90 23.98
C ARG A 139 -0.83 -9.41 24.18
N LEU A 140 -1.68 -8.83 25.01
CA LEU A 140 -1.62 -7.42 25.38
C LEU A 140 -0.67 -7.22 26.57
N LEU A 141 -0.18 -5.99 26.76
CA LEU A 141 0.77 -5.60 27.81
C LEU A 141 0.14 -5.55 29.21
N GLU A 142 -1.17 -5.29 29.32
CA GLU A 142 -1.80 -5.16 30.64
C GLU A 142 -1.88 -6.49 31.41
N GLU A 143 -1.63 -6.39 32.72
CA GLU A 143 -1.76 -7.47 33.70
C GLU A 143 -3.12 -7.43 34.43
N ASP A 144 -3.88 -6.32 34.31
CA ASP A 144 -5.17 -6.13 34.96
C ASP A 144 -6.36 -6.64 34.12
N THR A 145 -7.30 -7.26 34.81
CA THR A 145 -8.32 -8.15 34.25
C THR A 145 -9.55 -7.46 33.64
N ASP A 146 -9.55 -6.12 33.54
CA ASP A 146 -10.76 -5.31 33.29
C ASP A 146 -10.68 -4.43 32.02
N PHE A 147 -9.94 -4.89 31.00
CA PHE A 147 -9.95 -4.23 29.70
C PHE A 147 -11.30 -4.38 28.99
N ASP A 148 -11.75 -3.32 28.30
CA ASP A 148 -13.00 -3.34 27.54
C ASP A 148 -12.85 -4.25 26.31
N LYS A 149 -13.28 -5.51 26.47
CA LYS A 149 -13.27 -6.53 25.42
C LYS A 149 -14.02 -6.07 24.17
N GLY A 150 -15.14 -5.38 24.31
CA GLY A 150 -15.95 -4.90 23.18
C GLY A 150 -15.22 -3.83 22.39
N PHE A 151 -14.53 -2.92 23.09
CA PHE A 151 -13.69 -1.91 22.46
C PHE A 151 -12.50 -2.54 21.71
N VAL A 152 -11.74 -3.43 22.37
CA VAL A 152 -10.63 -4.15 21.74
C VAL A 152 -11.10 -4.96 20.53
N GLU A 153 -12.26 -5.61 20.62
CA GLU A 153 -12.88 -6.32 19.51
C GLU A 153 -13.19 -5.41 18.34
N SER A 154 -13.77 -4.23 18.61
CA SER A 154 -14.07 -3.25 17.57
C SER A 154 -12.80 -2.77 16.85
N ILE A 155 -11.68 -2.67 17.56
CA ILE A 155 -10.39 -2.31 16.98
C ILE A 155 -9.91 -3.44 16.06
N PHE A 156 -9.85 -4.68 16.55
CA PHE A 156 -9.38 -5.82 15.76
C PHE A 156 -10.28 -6.09 14.57
N ARG A 157 -11.61 -6.07 14.74
CA ARG A 157 -12.57 -6.21 13.63
C ARG A 157 -12.35 -5.14 12.59
N LYS A 158 -12.24 -3.87 12.99
CA LYS A 158 -12.00 -2.77 12.05
C LYS A 158 -10.66 -2.89 11.32
N VAL A 159 -9.62 -3.40 11.99
CA VAL A 159 -8.31 -3.65 11.38
C VAL A 159 -8.35 -4.81 10.37
N LEU A 160 -9.11 -5.88 10.68
CA LEU A 160 -9.35 -7.00 9.76
C LEU A 160 -10.23 -6.56 8.56
N GLU A 161 -11.29 -5.80 8.80
CA GLU A 161 -12.17 -5.23 7.79
C GLU A 161 -11.44 -4.24 6.87
N ASP A 162 -10.66 -3.32 7.42
CA ASP A 162 -9.81 -2.41 6.63
C ASP A 162 -8.70 -3.17 5.87
N GLY A 163 -8.28 -4.36 6.34
CA GLY A 163 -7.41 -5.26 5.59
C GLY A 163 -8.14 -6.02 4.46
N SER A 164 -9.46 -6.20 4.59
CA SER A 164 -10.31 -7.02 3.72
C SER A 164 -10.84 -6.34 2.45
N GLN A 165 -10.60 -5.06 2.24
CA GLN A 165 -11.13 -4.27 1.11
C GLN A 165 -10.64 -4.77 -0.28
N TYR A 166 -9.80 -5.81 -0.33
CA TYR A 166 -9.48 -6.60 -1.51
C TYR A 166 -10.16 -7.99 -1.47
N ALA A 167 -11.49 -7.96 -1.64
CA ALA A 167 -12.32 -8.80 -2.52
C ALA A 167 -12.14 -10.34 -2.57
N THR A 168 -12.06 -11.00 -1.41
CA THR A 168 -12.53 -12.39 -1.18
C THR A 168 -12.56 -12.71 0.32
N LEU A 169 -11.80 -11.95 1.10
CA LEU A 169 -11.61 -12.08 2.53
C LEU A 169 -12.59 -11.23 3.35
N LYS A 170 -13.92 -11.32 3.11
CA LYS A 170 -14.85 -11.05 4.23
C LYS A 170 -14.67 -12.21 5.21
N GLY A 171 -13.51 -12.23 5.85
CA GLY A 171 -12.98 -13.40 6.48
C GLY A 171 -13.90 -13.79 7.62
N ASN A 172 -14.20 -15.07 7.67
CA ASN A 172 -15.01 -15.62 8.71
C ASN A 172 -14.08 -15.80 9.93
N PHE A 173 -13.91 -14.71 10.69
CA PHE A 173 -13.03 -14.68 11.86
C PHE A 173 -13.84 -14.72 13.16
N ASP A 174 -13.53 -15.69 14.02
CA ASP A 174 -14.01 -15.70 15.39
C ASP A 174 -12.97 -15.05 16.29
N ILE A 175 -13.38 -14.06 17.08
CA ILE A 175 -12.49 -13.37 18.03
C ILE A 175 -12.90 -13.81 19.42
N ASN A 176 -11.98 -14.47 20.13
CA ASN A 176 -12.16 -14.95 21.49
C ASN A 176 -11.18 -14.26 22.43
N TYR A 177 -11.57 -14.15 23.70
CA TYR A 177 -10.79 -13.48 24.74
C TYR A 177 -10.50 -14.42 25.91
N GLU A 178 -9.21 -14.58 26.21
CA GLU A 178 -8.74 -15.32 27.38
C GLU A 178 -7.81 -14.42 28.19
N LYS A 179 -8.34 -13.81 29.26
CA LYS A 179 -7.62 -12.79 30.04
C LYS A 179 -7.05 -11.72 29.09
N ASN A 180 -5.78 -11.35 29.22
CA ASN A 180 -5.08 -10.38 28.35
C ASN A 180 -4.69 -10.92 26.97
N THR A 181 -5.29 -12.02 26.51
CA THR A 181 -5.00 -12.64 25.22
C THR A 181 -6.22 -12.55 24.32
N VAL A 182 -6.01 -12.05 23.10
CA VAL A 182 -6.98 -12.07 22.00
C VAL A 182 -6.62 -13.19 21.06
N VAL A 183 -7.55 -14.11 20.82
CA VAL A 183 -7.38 -15.23 19.88
C VAL A 183 -8.32 -15.01 18.70
N ILE A 184 -7.75 -14.81 17.52
CA ILE A 184 -8.47 -14.61 16.27
C ILE A 184 -8.35 -15.92 15.48
N LYS A 185 -9.47 -16.61 15.30
CA LYS A 185 -9.53 -17.88 14.56
C LYS A 185 -10.07 -17.64 13.16
N ALA A 186 -9.37 -18.18 12.16
CA ALA A 186 -9.80 -18.17 10.77
C ALA A 186 -10.65 -19.41 10.45
N ASN A 187 -11.89 -19.19 9.99
CA ASN A 187 -12.83 -20.28 9.68
C ASN A 187 -12.75 -20.77 8.24
N ASP A 188 -12.08 -20.03 7.35
CA ASP A 188 -11.89 -20.39 5.94
C ASP A 188 -10.41 -20.35 5.52
N VAL A 189 -10.11 -20.93 4.35
CA VAL A 189 -8.73 -21.13 3.87
C VAL A 189 -8.07 -19.79 3.56
N GLU A 190 -8.82 -18.86 3.00
CA GLU A 190 -8.36 -17.52 2.67
C GLU A 190 -7.96 -16.77 3.94
N SER A 191 -8.80 -16.81 4.97
CA SER A 191 -8.56 -16.19 6.28
C SER A 191 -7.32 -16.76 6.97
N ARG A 192 -7.04 -18.06 6.80
CA ARG A 192 -5.81 -18.69 7.31
C ARG A 192 -4.57 -18.16 6.60
N ALA A 193 -4.60 -18.10 5.27
CA ALA A 193 -3.52 -17.53 4.48
C ALA A 193 -3.24 -16.06 4.85
N PHE A 194 -4.29 -15.31 5.18
CA PHE A 194 -4.16 -13.95 5.70
C PHE A 194 -3.42 -13.91 7.06
N LEU A 195 -3.81 -14.74 8.05
CA LEU A 195 -3.15 -14.76 9.37
C LEU A 195 -1.67 -15.17 9.28
N ASP A 196 -1.34 -16.10 8.38
CA ASP A 196 0.04 -16.53 8.13
C ASP A 196 0.90 -15.45 7.50
N ALA A 197 0.36 -14.75 6.51
CA ALA A 197 1.03 -13.60 5.90
C ALA A 197 1.24 -12.49 6.94
N TYR A 198 0.20 -12.17 7.72
CA TYR A 198 0.26 -11.14 8.76
C TYR A 198 1.34 -11.43 9.81
N THR A 199 1.42 -12.67 10.30
CA THR A 199 2.40 -13.09 11.31
C THR A 199 3.82 -13.13 10.76
N SER A 200 4.00 -13.63 9.55
CA SER A 200 5.32 -13.67 8.89
C SER A 200 5.91 -12.28 8.72
N ILE A 201 5.05 -11.29 8.48
CA ILE A 201 5.44 -9.88 8.36
C ILE A 201 5.71 -9.27 9.72
N PHE A 202 4.84 -9.48 10.71
CA PHE A 202 5.07 -9.01 12.09
C PHE A 202 6.43 -9.46 12.62
N LYS A 203 6.76 -10.74 12.48
CA LYS A 203 8.06 -11.29 12.89
C LYS A 203 9.23 -10.63 12.17
N ARG A 204 9.07 -10.32 10.88
CA ARG A 204 10.13 -9.68 10.07
C ARG A 204 10.32 -8.20 10.38
N GLU A 205 9.28 -7.47 10.76
CA GLU A 205 9.29 -6.00 10.88
C GLU A 205 9.36 -5.47 12.32
N VAL A 206 8.88 -6.24 13.31
CA VAL A 206 8.71 -5.74 14.69
C VAL A 206 9.64 -6.46 15.67
N ILE A 207 9.88 -7.76 15.48
CA ILE A 207 10.69 -8.57 16.41
C ILE A 207 12.18 -8.60 16.00
N ASN A 208 12.54 -8.12 14.79
CA ASN A 208 13.92 -7.98 14.34
C ASN A 208 14.46 -6.56 14.49
#